data_AF-A0A4Q1JZV3-F1
#
_entry.id   AF-A0A4Q1JZV3-F1
#
_cell.length_a   1.000
_cell.length_b   1.000
_cell.length_c   1.000
_cell.angle_alpha   90.00
_cell.angle_beta   90.00
_cell.angle_gamma   90.00
#
_symmetry.space_group_name_H-M   'P 1'
#
loop_
_entity.id
_entity.type
_entity.pdbx_description
1 polymer ?
#
loop_
_entity_poly.entity_id
_entity_poly.type
_entity_poly.pdbx_seq_one_letter_code
_entity_poly.pdbx_strand_id
1 'polypeptide(L)'
;MHAQHIRFHGTASIHRALRTCMLLALACLCGVLAPGALTLAQAGERCFGAVGQACGAWTNNSAMPSMAFCVHTNGIGTHQGVCLINGGSMAHDPCCAASPNGEMCGGNGSSGRNACKVEWNRAVSRTLWGYNWKRVLDVTRVNDSGVVERPLYCARPGRGVHKNDEAFCCSGSARPAKWWERVGRPNLNVCL
;
A
#
# COMPACT_ATOMS: atom_id res chain seq x y z
N MET A 1 -50.81 51.59 -5.57
CA MET A 1 -50.66 50.88 -6.87
C MET A 1 -50.71 49.39 -6.53
N HIS A 2 -51.86 48.71 -6.67
CA HIS A 2 -52.29 47.96 -7.87
C HIS A 2 -51.20 46.96 -8.32
N ALA A 3 -51.42 45.64 -8.48
CA ALA A 3 -52.64 44.92 -8.74
C ALA A 3 -52.46 43.39 -8.56
N GLN A 4 -53.58 42.75 -8.17
CA GLN A 4 -54.15 41.53 -8.77
C GLN A 4 -53.47 40.16 -8.61
N HIS A 5 -53.96 39.45 -7.58
CA HIS A 5 -54.71 38.19 -7.65
C HIS A 5 -54.70 37.37 -8.95
N ILE A 6 -54.25 36.11 -8.83
CA ILE A 6 -54.72 34.98 -9.64
C ILE A 6 -55.05 33.82 -8.67
N ARG A 7 -56.28 33.29 -8.74
CA ARG A 7 -56.71 32.00 -8.16
C ARG A 7 -56.92 31.02 -9.31
N PHE A 8 -56.81 29.72 -9.03
CA PHE A 8 -57.79 28.63 -9.30
C PHE A 8 -57.09 27.29 -8.96
N HIS A 9 -57.47 26.62 -7.87
CA HIS A 9 -58.32 25.42 -7.77
C HIS A 9 -57.84 24.19 -8.57
N GLY A 10 -57.55 23.09 -7.85
CA GLY A 10 -57.25 21.79 -8.45
C GLY A 10 -57.14 20.66 -7.42
N THR A 11 -58.30 20.24 -6.91
CA THR A 11 -58.69 18.88 -6.44
C THR A 11 -57.69 17.99 -5.68
N ALA A 12 -58.09 17.71 -4.44
CA ALA A 12 -57.66 16.57 -3.63
C ALA A 12 -57.84 15.22 -4.35
N SER A 13 -56.92 14.28 -4.11
CA SER A 13 -57.26 12.86 -4.12
C SER A 13 -56.47 12.14 -3.02
N ILE A 14 -57.22 11.87 -1.95
CA ILE A 14 -56.82 11.07 -0.80
C ILE A 14 -57.36 9.66 -1.06
N HIS A 15 -56.47 8.70 -1.33
CA HIS A 15 -56.70 7.27 -1.10
C HIS A 15 -55.40 6.72 -0.51
N ARG A 16 -55.27 6.63 0.82
CA ARG A 16 -55.50 5.40 1.59
C ARG A 16 -55.17 4.15 0.76
N ALA A 17 -54.00 3.55 0.94
CA ALA A 17 -53.65 2.67 2.06
C ALA A 17 -53.67 1.20 1.60
N LEU A 18 -52.68 0.45 2.09
CA LEU A 18 -52.65 -1.01 2.21
C LEU A 18 -52.60 -1.81 0.91
N ARG A 19 -51.43 -2.41 0.64
CA ARG A 19 -51.29 -3.87 0.51
C ARG A 19 -49.82 -4.27 0.34
N THR A 20 -49.21 -4.57 1.48
CA THR A 20 -48.30 -5.70 1.67
C THR A 20 -48.87 -6.94 0.98
N CYS A 21 -48.16 -7.53 0.01
CA CYS A 21 -48.29 -8.94 -0.35
C CYS A 21 -47.11 -9.42 -1.21
N MET A 22 -46.36 -10.40 -0.68
CA MET A 22 -45.62 -11.48 -1.37
C MET A 22 -44.58 -11.09 -2.45
N LEU A 23 -43.26 -11.16 -2.21
CA LEU A 23 -42.40 -12.34 -2.11
C LEU A 23 -42.53 -13.38 -3.26
N LEU A 24 -41.39 -13.56 -3.96
CA LEU A 24 -40.94 -14.66 -4.82
C LEU A 24 -41.61 -14.91 -6.20
N ALA A 25 -40.88 -14.62 -7.28
CA ALA A 25 -40.13 -15.63 -8.06
C ALA A 25 -39.66 -15.10 -9.44
N LEU A 26 -38.61 -15.75 -9.95
CA LEU A 26 -38.04 -15.73 -11.30
C LEU A 26 -36.89 -14.74 -11.62
N ALA A 27 -35.71 -15.28 -11.40
CA ALA A 27 -34.45 -14.96 -12.05
C ALA A 27 -34.49 -15.16 -13.58
N CYS A 28 -33.40 -14.70 -14.20
CA CYS A 28 -32.91 -14.98 -15.56
C CYS A 28 -33.17 -13.83 -16.57
N LEU A 29 -32.15 -12.99 -16.78
CA LEU A 29 -31.43 -12.93 -18.05
C LEU A 29 -30.25 -11.93 -17.97
N CYS A 30 -29.05 -12.49 -17.84
CA CYS A 30 -27.82 -12.14 -18.55
C CYS A 30 -27.53 -10.65 -18.83
N GLY A 31 -27.03 -9.94 -17.82
CA GLY A 31 -26.38 -8.63 -17.98
C GLY A 31 -24.91 -8.68 -17.57
N VAL A 32 -24.09 -9.33 -18.40
CA VAL A 32 -22.63 -9.14 -18.53
C VAL A 32 -21.85 -8.91 -17.22
N LEU A 33 -21.59 -9.98 -16.48
CA LEU A 33 -20.42 -10.02 -15.62
C LEU A 33 -19.21 -9.97 -16.56
N ALA A 34 -18.66 -8.78 -16.78
CA ALA A 34 -17.36 -8.65 -17.39
C ALA A 34 -16.40 -9.55 -16.60
N PRO A 35 -15.64 -10.45 -17.25
CA PRO A 35 -14.47 -11.03 -16.62
C PRO A 35 -13.50 -9.87 -16.45
N GLY A 36 -13.63 -9.14 -15.35
CA GLY A 36 -12.51 -8.41 -14.79
C GLY A 36 -11.47 -9.47 -14.57
N ALA A 37 -10.50 -9.53 -15.49
CA ALA A 37 -9.32 -10.32 -15.32
C ALA A 37 -8.80 -9.94 -13.94
N LEU A 38 -8.96 -10.85 -12.97
CA LEU A 38 -8.07 -10.93 -11.84
C LEU A 38 -6.72 -11.20 -12.50
N THR A 39 -6.07 -10.15 -12.98
CA THR A 39 -4.64 -10.13 -13.16
C THR A 39 -4.14 -10.56 -11.81
N LEU A 40 -3.72 -11.82 -11.70
CA LEU A 40 -2.97 -12.27 -10.55
C LEU A 40 -1.88 -11.21 -10.38
N ALA A 41 -2.04 -10.42 -9.32
CA ALA A 41 -1.00 -9.57 -8.83
C ALA A 41 0.28 -10.38 -8.86
N GLN A 42 1.38 -9.81 -9.35
CA GLN A 42 2.63 -10.52 -9.67
C GLN A 42 3.10 -11.34 -8.44
N ALA A 43 2.55 -12.54 -8.31
CA ALA A 43 2.66 -13.46 -7.20
C ALA A 43 3.93 -14.24 -7.46
N GLY A 44 4.86 -14.20 -6.51
CA GLY A 44 6.22 -14.67 -6.77
C GLY A 44 7.33 -13.82 -6.18
N GLU A 45 7.03 -12.60 -5.70
CA GLU A 45 8.06 -11.74 -5.14
C GLU A 45 8.51 -12.18 -3.75
N ARG A 46 9.81 -12.06 -3.49
CA ARG A 46 10.45 -12.39 -2.22
C ARG A 46 10.80 -11.11 -1.48
N CYS A 47 10.79 -11.15 -0.15
CA CYS A 47 10.98 -9.98 0.71
C CYS A 47 9.96 -8.85 0.49
N PHE A 48 8.70 -9.22 0.18
CA PHE A 48 7.59 -8.29 -0.08
C PHE A 48 7.28 -7.35 1.10
N GLY A 49 7.76 -6.12 1.00
CA GLY A 49 7.71 -5.03 1.96
C GLY A 49 9.09 -4.46 2.29
N ALA A 50 10.18 -5.13 1.89
CA ALA A 50 11.55 -4.66 2.04
C ALA A 50 11.97 -3.71 0.93
N VAL A 51 13.01 -2.93 1.17
CA VAL A 51 13.61 -2.08 0.13
C VAL A 51 14.33 -2.97 -0.88
N GLY A 52 14.17 -2.66 -2.17
CA GLY A 52 14.79 -3.42 -3.26
C GLY A 52 13.92 -4.56 -3.77
N GLN A 53 14.20 -5.03 -4.98
CA GLN A 53 13.43 -6.10 -5.62
C GLN A 53 13.95 -7.48 -5.19
N ALA A 54 13.05 -8.40 -4.85
CA ALA A 54 13.35 -9.82 -4.61
C ALA A 54 14.53 -10.08 -3.65
N CYS A 55 14.59 -9.34 -2.53
CA CYS A 55 15.68 -9.38 -1.55
C CYS A 55 17.05 -8.91 -2.07
N GLY A 56 17.12 -8.32 -3.26
CA GLY A 56 18.37 -7.96 -3.93
C GLY A 56 18.75 -6.49 -3.85
N ALA A 57 19.90 -6.19 -4.45
CA ALA A 57 20.25 -4.82 -4.79
C ALA A 57 19.37 -4.33 -5.95
N TRP A 58 19.30 -3.02 -6.08
CA TRP A 58 18.62 -2.41 -7.20
C TRP A 58 19.48 -2.52 -8.47
N THR A 59 19.27 -3.56 -9.27
CA THR A 59 20.16 -3.88 -10.40
C THR A 59 19.91 -3.05 -11.66
N ASN A 60 18.79 -2.33 -11.74
CA ASN A 60 18.28 -1.75 -13.00
C ASN A 60 18.26 -0.21 -13.02
N ASN A 61 18.85 0.48 -12.03
CA ASN A 61 18.80 1.95 -11.97
C ASN A 61 20.14 2.55 -11.52
N SER A 62 20.60 3.55 -12.26
CA SER A 62 21.81 4.35 -12.02
C SER A 62 21.71 5.30 -10.82
N ALA A 63 20.56 5.44 -10.17
CA ALA A 63 20.38 6.29 -8.99
C ALA A 63 20.95 5.69 -7.70
N MET A 64 20.99 4.36 -7.57
CA MET A 64 21.57 3.66 -6.41
C MET A 64 22.22 2.33 -6.82
N PRO A 65 23.20 2.34 -7.76
CA PRO A 65 23.85 1.12 -8.19
C PRO A 65 24.50 0.42 -6.99
N SER A 66 24.31 -0.89 -6.89
CA SER A 66 25.05 -1.77 -5.98
C SER A 66 24.74 -1.67 -4.48
N MET A 67 23.64 -1.03 -4.05
CA MET A 67 23.20 -1.13 -2.66
C MET A 67 22.35 -2.38 -2.43
N ALA A 68 22.93 -3.39 -1.77
CA ALA A 68 22.18 -4.55 -1.29
C ALA A 68 21.35 -4.16 -0.07
N PHE A 69 20.03 -4.19 -0.20
CA PHE A 69 19.11 -3.83 0.87
C PHE A 69 18.79 -4.99 1.79
N CYS A 70 19.00 -6.23 1.34
CA CYS A 70 19.09 -7.39 2.20
C CYS A 70 20.51 -7.96 2.17
N VAL A 71 21.04 -8.24 3.35
CA VAL A 71 22.28 -9.00 3.51
C VAL A 71 21.90 -10.42 3.91
N HIS A 72 22.19 -11.38 3.05
CA HIS A 72 21.97 -12.79 3.33
C HIS A 72 22.89 -13.22 4.48
N THR A 73 22.32 -13.87 5.49
CA THR A 73 23.13 -14.45 6.56
C THR A 73 23.58 -15.83 6.11
N ASN A 74 24.87 -15.96 5.80
CA ASN A 74 25.47 -17.21 5.33
C ASN A 74 25.61 -18.21 6.49
N GLY A 75 24.52 -18.86 6.87
CA GLY A 75 24.52 -20.09 7.67
C GLY A 75 24.08 -21.26 6.80
N ILE A 76 24.73 -22.42 6.96
CA ILE A 76 24.30 -23.65 6.29
C ILE A 76 22.86 -23.95 6.72
N GLY A 77 21.93 -23.96 5.77
CA GLY A 77 20.51 -24.22 6.03
C GLY A 77 19.67 -23.02 6.52
N THR A 78 20.24 -21.82 6.62
CA THR A 78 19.46 -20.63 6.99
C THR A 78 19.09 -19.81 5.75
N HIS A 79 17.82 -19.84 5.36
CA HIS A 79 17.25 -18.96 4.33
C HIS A 79 16.99 -17.53 4.84
N GLN A 80 17.84 -17.04 5.75
CA GLN A 80 17.62 -15.76 6.42
C GLN A 80 18.43 -14.62 5.80
N GLY A 81 17.85 -13.42 5.85
CA GLY A 81 18.51 -12.19 5.44
C GLY A 81 18.12 -11.01 6.33
N VAL A 82 19.07 -10.13 6.60
CA VAL A 82 18.84 -8.86 7.28
C VAL A 82 18.47 -7.82 6.22
N CYS A 83 17.18 -7.54 6.13
CA CYS A 83 16.60 -6.64 5.14
C CYS A 83 16.31 -5.26 5.72
N LEU A 84 16.62 -4.22 4.93
CA LEU A 84 16.21 -2.85 5.15
C LEU A 84 14.75 -2.69 4.73
N ILE A 85 13.97 -2.02 5.56
CA ILE A 85 12.54 -1.79 5.36
C ILE A 85 12.25 -0.33 5.65
N ASN A 86 11.33 0.26 4.89
CA ASN A 86 10.73 1.55 5.25
C ASN A 86 9.24 1.61 4.92
N GLY A 87 8.56 2.67 5.39
CA GLY A 87 7.13 2.84 5.13
C GLY A 87 6.78 3.10 3.67
N GLY A 88 7.77 3.48 2.84
CA GLY A 88 7.59 3.58 1.40
C GLY A 88 7.60 2.21 0.72
N SER A 89 8.58 1.35 1.01
CA SER A 89 8.66 -0.01 0.45
C SER A 89 7.44 -0.85 0.85
N MET A 90 7.03 -0.77 2.12
CA MET A 90 5.81 -1.45 2.59
C MET A 90 4.51 -0.97 1.91
N ALA A 91 4.51 0.20 1.27
CA ALA A 91 3.38 0.71 0.49
C ALA A 91 3.55 0.47 -1.02
N HIS A 92 4.78 0.48 -1.51
CA HIS A 92 5.10 0.32 -2.93
C HIS A 92 4.85 -1.11 -3.42
N ASP A 93 5.24 -2.12 -2.64
CA ASP A 93 5.08 -3.52 -3.04
C ASP A 93 3.60 -3.90 -3.26
N PRO A 94 2.63 -3.60 -2.36
CA PRO A 94 1.20 -3.79 -2.63
C PRO A 94 0.70 -3.03 -3.87
N CYS A 95 1.24 -1.83 -4.13
CA CYS A 95 0.90 -1.10 -5.34
C CYS A 95 1.41 -1.82 -6.58
N CYS A 96 2.65 -2.31 -6.58
CA CYS A 96 3.22 -3.06 -7.69
C CYS A 96 2.50 -4.39 -7.93
N ALA A 97 2.06 -5.05 -6.87
CA ALA A 97 1.20 -6.20 -6.95
C ALA A 97 -0.11 -5.85 -7.70
N ALA A 98 -0.76 -4.72 -7.38
CA ALA A 98 -1.96 -4.26 -8.06
C ALA A 98 -1.72 -3.61 -9.45
N SER A 99 -0.50 -3.16 -9.72
CA SER A 99 -0.11 -2.44 -10.94
C SER A 99 1.29 -2.86 -11.38
N PRO A 100 1.45 -4.05 -12.00
CA PRO A 100 2.75 -4.61 -12.38
C PRO A 100 3.58 -3.73 -13.34
N ASN A 101 2.91 -2.87 -14.11
CA ASN A 101 3.53 -1.90 -15.02
C ASN A 101 3.74 -0.51 -14.39
N GLY A 102 3.57 -0.40 -13.06
CA GLY A 102 3.79 0.81 -12.29
C GLY A 102 5.26 1.22 -12.21
N GLU A 103 5.49 2.41 -11.68
CA GLU A 103 6.83 2.97 -11.45
C GLU A 103 7.67 1.98 -10.64
N MET A 104 8.74 1.47 -11.26
CA MET A 104 9.72 0.57 -10.63
C MET A 104 9.16 -0.78 -10.16
N CYS A 105 8.07 -1.25 -10.77
CA CYS A 105 7.47 -2.56 -10.51
C CYS A 105 7.99 -3.70 -11.44
N GLY A 106 8.96 -3.42 -12.31
CA GLY A 106 9.58 -4.42 -13.20
C GLY A 106 8.88 -4.65 -14.55
N GLY A 107 7.74 -4.01 -14.81
CA GLY A 107 7.05 -4.06 -16.10
C GLY A 107 7.84 -3.45 -17.28
N ASN A 108 7.47 -3.84 -18.50
CA ASN A 108 8.18 -3.56 -19.76
C ASN A 108 7.86 -2.19 -20.40
N GLY A 109 7.16 -1.31 -19.68
CA GLY A 109 7.19 0.14 -19.89
C GLY A 109 6.49 0.69 -21.14
N SER A 110 5.31 1.27 -20.95
CA SER A 110 4.79 2.49 -21.62
C SER A 110 3.52 2.97 -20.92
N SER A 111 2.65 2.03 -20.56
CA SER A 111 1.40 2.23 -19.83
C SER A 111 1.66 2.09 -18.32
N GLY A 112 1.32 3.12 -17.53
CA GLY A 112 1.32 3.01 -16.07
C GLY A 112 2.51 3.61 -15.30
N ARG A 113 3.46 4.32 -15.93
CA ARG A 113 4.62 4.93 -15.23
C ARG A 113 4.28 5.87 -14.07
N ASN A 114 3.05 6.37 -13.98
CA ASN A 114 2.63 7.18 -12.84
C ASN A 114 1.95 6.36 -11.72
N ALA A 115 1.52 5.13 -12.00
CA ALA A 115 1.06 4.21 -10.96
C ALA A 115 2.23 3.89 -10.02
N CYS A 116 1.96 3.80 -8.73
CA CYS A 116 2.96 3.53 -7.68
C CYS A 116 4.07 4.57 -7.50
N LYS A 117 4.06 5.67 -8.27
CA LYS A 117 5.10 6.71 -8.23
C LYS A 117 5.19 7.42 -6.88
N VAL A 118 4.07 7.56 -6.18
CA VAL A 118 4.03 8.23 -4.87
C VAL A 118 4.71 7.36 -3.81
N GLU A 119 4.35 6.09 -3.77
CA GLU A 119 4.90 5.07 -2.88
C GLU A 119 6.39 4.85 -3.17
N TRP A 120 6.73 4.85 -4.45
CA TRP A 120 8.09 4.79 -4.93
C TRP A 120 8.95 5.95 -4.44
N ASN A 121 8.53 7.19 -4.71
CA ASN A 121 9.24 8.39 -4.27
C ASN A 121 9.35 8.45 -2.75
N ARG A 122 8.31 7.97 -2.04
CA ARG A 122 8.35 7.81 -0.59
C ARG A 122 9.44 6.82 -0.20
N ALA A 123 9.52 5.64 -0.81
CA ALA A 123 10.54 4.62 -0.52
C ALA A 123 11.96 5.16 -0.73
N VAL A 124 12.22 5.81 -1.87
CA VAL A 124 13.51 6.45 -2.17
C VAL A 124 13.84 7.53 -1.13
N SER A 125 12.90 8.41 -0.82
CA SER A 125 13.07 9.46 0.19
C SER A 125 13.39 8.86 1.56
N ARG A 126 12.68 7.81 2.00
CA ARG A 126 12.96 7.15 3.27
C ARG A 126 14.33 6.51 3.31
N THR A 127 14.73 5.87 2.21
CA THR A 127 16.07 5.29 2.06
C THR A 127 17.15 6.36 2.23
N LEU A 128 17.09 7.44 1.43
CA LEU A 128 18.09 8.51 1.43
C LEU A 128 18.21 9.24 2.76
N TRP A 129 17.09 9.50 3.44
CA TRP A 129 17.07 10.21 4.72
C TRP A 129 17.22 9.30 5.95
N GLY A 130 17.49 8.00 5.75
CA GLY A 130 17.71 7.07 6.87
C GLY A 130 16.46 6.81 7.72
N TYR A 131 15.27 6.91 7.14
CA TYR A 131 13.99 6.55 7.77
C TYR A 131 13.65 5.08 7.54
N ASN A 132 14.63 4.21 7.83
CA ASN A 132 14.54 2.78 7.58
C ASN A 132 14.87 2.01 8.86
N TRP A 133 14.39 0.78 8.94
CA TRP A 133 14.75 -0.17 9.99
C TRP A 133 15.15 -1.51 9.36
N LYS A 134 15.66 -2.41 10.20
CA LYS A 134 16.10 -3.74 9.76
C LYS A 134 15.20 -4.83 10.33
N ARG A 135 14.91 -5.86 9.55
CA ARG A 135 14.26 -7.10 9.99
C ARG A 135 15.02 -8.30 9.45
N VAL A 136 14.97 -9.40 10.20
CA VAL A 136 15.39 -10.72 9.70
C VAL A 136 14.19 -11.34 9.01
N LEU A 137 14.34 -11.66 7.74
CA LEU A 137 13.30 -12.25 6.90
C LEU A 137 13.79 -13.58 6.34
N ASP A 138 12.84 -14.47 6.03
CA ASP A 138 13.10 -15.60 5.16
C ASP A 138 13.15 -15.10 3.70
N VAL A 139 14.33 -15.13 3.08
CA VAL A 139 14.57 -14.63 1.72
C VAL A 139 14.13 -15.61 0.63
N THR A 140 13.66 -16.81 1.01
CA THR A 140 13.03 -17.76 0.09
C THR A 140 11.52 -17.70 0.13
N ARG A 141 10.94 -17.05 1.15
CA ARG A 141 9.51 -16.87 1.26
C ARG A 141 8.97 -16.02 0.12
N VAL A 142 8.08 -16.63 -0.64
CA VAL A 142 7.33 -15.99 -1.72
C VAL A 142 6.06 -15.34 -1.15
N ASN A 143 5.73 -14.16 -1.65
CA ASN A 143 4.44 -13.51 -1.41
C ASN A 143 3.55 -13.69 -2.65
N ASP A 144 2.47 -14.45 -2.47
CA ASP A 144 1.48 -14.68 -3.53
C ASP A 144 0.20 -13.86 -3.34
N SER A 145 0.07 -13.18 -2.20
CA SER A 145 -1.14 -12.42 -1.85
C SER A 145 -1.12 -10.98 -2.37
N GLY A 146 0.06 -10.44 -2.69
CA GLY A 146 0.25 -9.01 -2.95
C GLY A 146 0.07 -8.14 -1.70
N VAL A 147 0.06 -8.74 -0.51
CA VAL A 147 -0.15 -8.04 0.77
C VAL A 147 1.07 -8.23 1.67
N VAL A 148 1.58 -7.11 2.20
CA VAL A 148 2.68 -7.14 3.17
C VAL A 148 2.21 -7.74 4.48
N GLU A 149 2.88 -8.80 4.92
CA GLU A 149 2.64 -9.44 6.21
C GLU A 149 3.19 -8.57 7.35
N ARG A 150 2.42 -7.56 7.74
CA ARG A 150 2.81 -6.53 8.70
C ARG A 150 3.65 -7.02 9.89
N PRO A 151 3.35 -8.12 10.61
CA PRO A 151 4.17 -8.57 11.73
C PRO A 151 5.63 -8.86 11.37
N LEU A 152 5.90 -9.32 10.13
CA LEU A 152 7.24 -9.62 9.64
C LEU A 152 8.03 -8.36 9.28
N TYR A 153 7.34 -7.31 8.84
CA TYR A 153 7.98 -6.12 8.25
C TYR A 153 7.93 -4.87 9.14
N CYS A 154 6.99 -4.78 10.10
CA CYS A 154 6.80 -3.58 10.92
C CYS A 154 8.05 -3.15 11.71
N ALA A 155 8.11 -1.85 12.03
CA ALA A 155 9.17 -1.27 12.85
C ALA A 155 8.94 -1.60 14.34
N ARG A 156 9.91 -2.29 14.96
CA ARG A 156 9.87 -2.63 16.40
C ARG A 156 10.00 -1.38 17.28
N PRO A 157 9.61 -1.46 18.57
CA PRO A 157 9.85 -0.37 19.54
C PRO A 157 11.29 0.15 19.49
N GLY A 158 11.45 1.47 19.61
CA GLY A 158 12.75 2.15 19.52
C GLY A 158 13.28 2.36 18.10
N ARG A 159 12.64 1.83 17.06
CA ARG A 159 13.04 2.09 15.66
C ARG A 159 12.55 3.46 15.19
N GLY A 160 13.40 4.11 14.41
CA GLY A 160 13.12 5.40 13.80
C GLY A 160 12.29 5.25 12.53
N VAL A 161 11.20 6.00 12.44
CA VAL A 161 10.32 6.10 11.25
C VAL A 161 10.13 7.57 10.90
N HIS A 162 9.71 7.86 9.67
CA HIS A 162 9.26 9.21 9.36
C HIS A 162 7.92 9.50 10.06
N LYS A 163 7.63 10.75 10.39
CA LYS A 163 6.39 11.16 11.09
C LYS A 163 5.09 10.71 10.41
N ASN A 164 5.10 10.58 9.09
CA ASN A 164 3.96 10.09 8.29
C ASN A 164 3.89 8.55 8.18
N ASP A 165 4.82 7.84 8.81
CA ASP A 165 5.01 6.39 8.70
C ASP A 165 4.74 5.70 10.04
N GLU A 166 4.12 6.38 11.00
CA GLU A 166 3.76 5.86 12.33
C GLU A 166 2.90 4.59 12.26
N ALA A 167 2.00 4.54 11.27
CA ALA A 167 1.20 3.36 11.00
C ALA A 167 2.03 2.13 10.65
N PHE A 168 3.34 2.21 10.37
CA PHE A 168 4.22 1.06 10.14
C PHE A 168 4.97 0.58 11.39
N CYS A 169 4.82 1.26 12.53
CA CYS A 169 5.26 0.73 13.81
C CYS A 169 4.46 -0.54 14.17
N CYS A 170 5.10 -1.52 14.81
CA CYS A 170 4.41 -2.75 15.19
C CYS A 170 3.25 -2.49 16.18
N SER A 171 3.42 -1.50 17.07
CA SER A 171 2.37 -0.99 17.97
C SER A 171 1.34 -0.10 17.27
N GLY A 172 1.61 0.32 16.03
CA GLY A 172 0.82 1.32 15.31
C GLY A 172 0.97 2.75 15.86
N SER A 173 1.88 2.96 16.81
CA SER A 173 2.09 4.24 17.48
C SER A 173 3.57 4.64 17.51
N ALA A 174 3.83 5.94 17.48
CA ALA A 174 5.17 6.50 17.56
C ALA A 174 5.17 7.84 18.29
N ARG A 175 6.27 8.16 18.95
CA ARG A 175 6.49 9.49 19.54
C ARG A 175 7.45 10.31 18.68
N PRO A 176 7.39 11.64 18.72
CA PRO A 176 8.46 12.47 18.19
C PRO A 176 9.81 12.07 18.81
N ALA A 177 10.85 12.03 17.98
CA ALA A 177 12.21 11.82 18.47
C ALA A 177 12.72 13.06 19.23
N LYS A 178 13.73 12.84 20.08
CA LYS A 178 14.39 13.91 20.82
C LYS A 178 15.09 14.86 19.83
N TRP A 179 15.28 16.11 20.22
CA TRP A 179 15.79 17.15 19.32
C TRP A 179 17.15 16.77 18.69
N TRP A 180 18.04 16.11 19.45
CA TRP A 180 19.35 15.65 18.96
C TRP A 180 19.24 14.50 17.95
N GLU A 181 18.24 13.62 18.07
CA GLU A 181 17.98 12.54 17.12
C GLU A 181 17.44 13.07 15.78
N ARG A 182 16.92 14.31 15.78
CA ARG A 182 16.30 14.97 14.62
C ARG A 182 17.28 15.83 13.81
N VAL A 183 18.50 16.07 14.29
CA VAL A 183 19.50 16.91 13.60
C VAL A 183 19.78 16.41 12.18
N GLY A 184 19.99 15.10 12.00
CA GLY A 184 20.16 14.49 10.68
C GLY A 184 18.85 14.02 10.03
N ARG A 185 17.73 14.06 10.76
CA ARG A 185 16.44 13.50 10.35
C ARG A 185 15.27 14.34 10.90
N PRO A 186 14.98 15.50 10.30
CA PRO A 186 14.06 16.49 10.90
C PRO A 186 12.64 15.96 11.21
N ASN A 187 12.15 14.99 10.43
CA ASN A 187 10.83 14.39 10.57
C ASN A 187 10.84 13.01 11.26
N LEU A 188 11.81 12.76 12.14
CA LEU A 188 11.94 11.48 12.83
C LEU A 188 10.93 11.32 13.98
N ASN A 189 10.19 10.21 13.94
CA ASN A 189 9.48 9.63 15.08
C ASN A 189 10.15 8.30 15.49
N VAL A 190 9.90 7.86 16.72
CA VAL A 190 10.40 6.59 17.28
C VAL A 190 9.20 5.75 17.69
N CYS A 191 9.13 4.51 17.20
CA CYS A 191 8.06 3.58 17.55
C CYS A 191 8.01 3.28 19.04
N LEU A 192 6.80 3.21 19.60
CA LEU A 192 6.51 2.84 20.99
C LEU A 192 6.41 1.31 21.16
#